data_AF-A0A5K3G2N3-F1
#
_entry.id   AF-A0A5K3G2N3-F1
#
_cell.length_a   1.000
_cell.length_b   1.000
_cell.length_c   1.000
_cell.angle_alpha   90.00
_cell.angle_beta   90.00
_cell.angle_gamma   90.00
#
_symmetry.space_group_name_H-M   'P 1'
#
loop_
_entity.id
_entity.type
_entity.pdbx_description
1 polymer ?
#
loop_
_entity_poly.entity_id
_entity_poly.type
_entity_poly.pdbx_seq_one_letter_code
_entity_poly.pdbx_strand_id
1 'polypeptide(L)'
;MQIAFQVDNSALTGESEPQSRTPEYTNENPLETKNLAFFSTNAVEGTCRGVVVATGDRTVMGRIANLASGLEMGATPIAREIAHFIHIITGVAVFLGVSFFIIAFILGYYWLDAVIFLIGIIVANVPEGLLATVTVCLTLTAKRMAKKNCLVKNLEAVETLGSTSTICSDKTGTLTQNRMTVAHMWFDNKIFEADTSDDQSSKLDPHLNFI
;
A
#
# COMPACT_ATOMS: atom_id res chain seq x y z
N MET A 1 -8.80 43.22 15.14
CA MET A 1 -7.96 42.61 14.08
C MET A 1 -8.63 41.30 13.71
N GLN A 2 -9.19 41.17 12.51
CA GLN A 2 -9.85 39.94 12.09
C GLN A 2 -8.77 38.98 11.59
N ILE A 3 -8.54 37.88 12.32
CA ILE A 3 -7.55 36.87 11.95
C ILE A 3 -8.01 36.22 10.64
N ALA A 4 -7.09 36.07 9.67
CA ALA A 4 -7.38 35.43 8.40
C ALA A 4 -7.79 33.97 8.64
N PHE A 5 -8.82 33.48 7.92
CA PHE A 5 -9.23 32.09 8.07
C PHE A 5 -8.26 31.18 7.33
N GLN A 6 -7.67 30.23 8.05
CA GLN A 6 -6.73 29.25 7.48
C GLN A 6 -7.19 27.82 7.76
N VAL A 7 -6.90 26.92 6.83
CA VAL A 7 -7.24 25.50 6.94
C VAL A 7 -6.03 24.62 6.69
N ASP A 8 -6.01 23.47 7.35
CA ASP A 8 -5.07 22.39 7.09
C ASP A 8 -5.65 21.45 6.03
N ASN A 9 -4.97 21.42 4.88
CA ASN A 9 -5.32 20.62 3.71
C ASN A 9 -4.53 19.30 3.60
N SER A 10 -3.77 18.92 4.64
CA SER A 10 -2.92 17.73 4.64
C SER A 10 -3.64 16.44 4.25
N ALA A 11 -4.91 16.29 4.61
CA ALA A 11 -5.73 15.13 4.22
C ALA A 11 -5.95 15.00 2.70
N LEU A 12 -5.82 16.10 1.94
CA LEU A 12 -6.02 16.14 0.48
C LEU A 12 -4.71 16.26 -0.30
N THR A 13 -3.74 17.01 0.23
CA THR A 13 -2.50 17.34 -0.48
C THR A 13 -1.27 16.64 0.09
N GLY A 14 -1.35 16.06 1.30
CA GLY A 14 -0.21 15.54 2.04
C GLY A 14 0.66 16.63 2.69
N GLU A 15 0.36 17.91 2.47
CA GLU A 15 1.13 19.04 2.98
C GLU A 15 0.40 19.70 4.17
N SER A 16 1.11 19.87 5.28
CA SER A 16 0.55 20.43 6.53
C SER A 16 0.66 21.96 6.62
N GLU A 17 1.13 22.64 5.58
CA GLU A 17 1.22 24.10 5.55
C GLU A 17 -0.19 24.73 5.53
N PRO A 18 -0.54 25.56 6.52
CA PRO A 18 -1.86 26.19 6.58
C PRO A 18 -2.18 27.02 5.32
N GLN A 19 -3.33 26.75 4.72
CA GLN A 19 -3.79 27.43 3.50
C GLN A 19 -4.83 28.50 3.84
N SER A 20 -4.55 29.75 3.47
CA SER A 20 -5.48 30.86 3.66
C SER A 20 -6.72 30.73 2.76
N ARG A 21 -7.88 31.09 3.30
CA ARG A 21 -9.17 31.05 2.61
C ARG A 21 -9.82 32.42 2.54
N THR A 22 -10.39 32.74 1.39
CA THR A 22 -11.05 34.02 1.10
C THR A 22 -12.32 33.78 0.30
N PRO A 23 -13.34 34.66 0.33
CA PRO A 23 -14.55 34.49 -0.50
C PRO A 23 -14.30 34.62 -2.01
N GLU A 24 -13.15 35.19 -2.39
CA GLU A 24 -12.79 35.46 -3.78
C GLU A 24 -12.35 34.19 -4.51
N TYR A 25 -12.79 34.07 -5.76
CA TYR A 25 -12.31 33.04 -6.66
C TYR A 25 -10.90 33.36 -7.13
N THR A 26 -9.95 32.44 -6.91
CA THR A 26 -8.53 32.70 -7.17
C THR A 26 -7.88 31.75 -8.17
N ASN A 27 -8.49 30.60 -8.48
CA ASN A 27 -7.91 29.58 -9.36
C ASN A 27 -9.01 28.77 -10.05
N GLU A 28 -8.77 28.35 -11.30
CA GLU A 28 -9.68 27.45 -12.04
C GLU A 28 -9.78 26.06 -11.42
N ASN A 29 -8.68 25.56 -10.84
CA ASN A 29 -8.69 24.31 -10.12
C ASN A 29 -9.43 24.49 -8.78
N PRO A 30 -10.55 23.76 -8.57
CA PRO A 30 -11.29 23.84 -7.31
C PRO A 30 -10.42 23.54 -6.09
N LEU A 31 -9.43 22.65 -6.19
CA LEU A 31 -8.57 22.26 -5.06
C LEU A 31 -7.60 23.37 -4.63
N GLU A 32 -7.27 24.30 -5.53
CA GLU A 32 -6.31 25.39 -5.30
C GLU A 32 -6.98 26.73 -5.02
N THR A 33 -8.27 26.89 -5.37
CA THR A 33 -8.98 28.16 -5.11
C THR A 33 -9.21 28.38 -3.62
N LYS A 34 -9.10 29.64 -3.19
CA LYS A 34 -9.19 30.02 -1.77
C LYS A 34 -10.62 30.10 -1.23
N ASN A 35 -11.63 30.11 -2.10
CA ASN A 35 -13.05 30.20 -1.74
C ASN A 35 -13.75 28.87 -1.46
N LEU A 36 -13.01 27.77 -1.44
CA LEU A 36 -13.52 26.46 -1.06
C LEU A 36 -12.82 25.92 0.18
N ALA A 37 -13.61 25.32 1.06
CA ALA A 37 -13.14 24.49 2.17
C ALA A 37 -13.71 23.08 1.99
N PHE A 38 -12.93 22.07 2.33
CA PHE A 38 -13.22 20.69 1.97
C PHE A 38 -13.56 19.82 3.18
N PHE A 39 -14.39 18.81 2.95
CA PHE A 39 -14.59 17.76 3.94
C PHE A 39 -13.25 17.06 4.25
N SER A 40 -13.01 16.72 5.52
CA SER A 40 -11.75 16.20 6.07
C SER A 40 -10.60 17.21 6.23
N THR A 41 -10.84 18.51 6.04
CA THR A 41 -9.88 19.58 6.37
C THR A 41 -10.26 20.28 7.67
N ASN A 42 -9.27 20.71 8.45
CA ASN A 42 -9.49 21.34 9.76
C ASN A 42 -9.20 22.84 9.71
N ALA A 43 -9.97 23.63 10.46
CA ALA A 43 -9.66 25.04 10.67
C ALA A 43 -8.45 25.18 11.61
N VAL A 44 -7.43 25.93 11.19
CA VAL A 44 -6.23 26.20 11.99
C VAL A 44 -6.42 27.48 12.79
N GLU A 45 -6.87 28.55 12.12
CA GLU A 45 -7.10 29.84 12.74
C GLU A 45 -8.18 30.64 12.02
N GLY A 46 -8.67 31.69 12.69
CA GLY A 46 -9.71 32.58 12.18
C GLY A 46 -11.12 32.00 12.26
N THR A 47 -12.08 32.71 11.66
CA THR A 47 -13.48 32.26 11.56
C THR A 47 -13.99 32.55 10.16
N CYS A 48 -14.82 31.65 9.64
CA CYS A 48 -15.46 31.83 8.34
C CYS A 48 -16.95 31.49 8.40
N ARG A 49 -17.67 31.92 7.37
CA ARG A 49 -18.99 31.40 7.03
C ARG A 49 -18.93 30.91 5.58
N GLY A 50 -19.65 29.85 5.29
CA GLY A 50 -19.69 29.26 3.95
C GLY A 50 -21.03 28.61 3.70
N VAL A 51 -21.33 28.40 2.42
CA VAL A 51 -22.51 27.64 1.98
C VAL A 51 -22.06 26.21 1.67
N VAL A 52 -22.81 25.23 2.15
CA VAL A 52 -22.51 23.82 1.86
C VAL A 52 -22.83 23.54 0.40
N VAL A 53 -21.80 23.23 -0.39
CA VAL A 53 -21.93 22.93 -1.83
C VAL A 53 -22.05 21.42 -2.11
N ALA A 54 -21.54 20.57 -1.22
CA ALA A 54 -21.59 19.10 -1.35
C ALA A 54 -21.65 18.42 0.03
N THR A 55 -22.29 17.26 0.09
CA THR A 55 -22.47 16.46 1.33
C THR A 55 -22.22 14.98 1.07
N GLY A 56 -21.75 14.25 2.10
CA GLY A 56 -21.51 12.81 2.06
C GLY A 56 -20.57 12.39 0.92
N ASP A 57 -20.95 11.34 0.20
CA ASP A 57 -20.20 10.77 -0.92
C ASP A 57 -19.96 11.72 -2.09
N ARG A 58 -20.72 12.81 -2.18
CA ARG A 58 -20.56 13.84 -3.23
C ARG A 58 -19.44 14.83 -2.92
N THR A 59 -18.91 14.83 -1.69
CA THR A 59 -17.74 15.64 -1.34
C THR A 59 -16.48 15.11 -2.03
N VAL A 60 -15.44 15.94 -2.16
CA VAL A 60 -14.16 15.51 -2.75
C VAL A 60 -13.59 14.29 -2.02
N MET A 61 -13.49 14.35 -0.69
CA MET A 61 -12.96 13.25 0.10
C MET A 61 -13.90 12.03 0.11
N GLY A 62 -15.22 12.23 0.06
CA GLY A 62 -16.19 11.13 -0.10
C GLY A 62 -16.00 10.37 -1.41
N ARG A 63 -15.72 11.07 -2.52
CA ARG A 63 -15.38 10.45 -3.81
C ARG A 63 -14.06 9.69 -3.74
N ILE A 64 -13.02 10.26 -3.10
CA ILE A 64 -11.72 9.60 -2.92
C ILE A 64 -11.88 8.33 -2.08
N ALA A 65 -12.63 8.38 -0.98
CA ALA A 65 -12.88 7.23 -0.13
C ALA A 65 -13.63 6.10 -0.87
N ASN A 66 -14.63 6.45 -1.68
CA ASN A 66 -15.36 5.48 -2.52
C ASN A 66 -14.50 4.89 -3.62
N LEU A 67 -13.61 5.67 -4.23
CA LEU A 67 -12.62 5.15 -5.17
C LEU A 67 -11.66 4.18 -4.47
N ALA A 68 -11.16 4.53 -3.29
CA ALA A 68 -10.24 3.68 -2.54
C ALA A 68 -10.89 2.36 -2.08
N SER A 69 -12.16 2.37 -1.69
CA SER A 69 -12.88 1.17 -1.26
C SER A 69 -13.41 0.31 -2.42
N GLY A 70 -13.71 0.92 -3.57
CA GLY A 70 -14.25 0.25 -4.75
C GLY A 70 -13.22 -0.42 -5.66
N LEU A 71 -11.92 -0.32 -5.34
CA LEU A 71 -10.86 -0.98 -6.10
C LEU A 71 -10.82 -2.47 -5.78
N GLU A 72 -11.08 -3.31 -6.78
CA GLU A 72 -10.87 -4.75 -6.67
C GLU A 72 -9.37 -5.05 -6.57
N MET A 73 -8.99 -5.79 -5.53
CA MET A 73 -7.63 -6.33 -5.46
C MET A 73 -7.49 -7.45 -6.49
N GLY A 74 -6.57 -7.26 -7.44
CA GLY A 74 -6.16 -8.32 -8.36
C GLY A 74 -5.44 -9.47 -7.63
N ALA A 75 -5.31 -10.61 -8.30
CA ALA A 75 -4.55 -11.74 -7.77
C ALA A 75 -3.08 -11.37 -7.56
N THR A 76 -2.51 -11.76 -6.42
CA THR A 76 -1.10 -11.53 -6.11
C THR A 76 -0.20 -12.41 -6.99
N PRO A 77 1.09 -12.04 -7.18
CA PRO A 77 2.04 -12.83 -7.97
C PRO A 77 2.14 -14.27 -7.46
N ILE A 78 2.31 -14.48 -6.15
CA ILE A 78 2.30 -15.82 -5.55
C ILE A 78 1.00 -16.60 -5.79
N ALA A 79 -0.17 -15.96 -5.70
CA ALA A 79 -1.44 -16.64 -5.97
C ALA A 79 -1.54 -17.09 -7.44
N ARG A 80 -1.04 -16.27 -8.37
CA ARG A 80 -0.97 -16.60 -9.81
C ARG A 80 -0.03 -17.78 -10.07
N GLU A 81 1.15 -17.79 -9.44
CA GLU A 81 2.12 -18.88 -9.57
C GLU A 81 1.59 -20.19 -8.98
N ILE A 82 0.91 -20.14 -7.81
CA ILE A 82 0.26 -21.32 -7.22
C ILE A 82 -0.83 -21.86 -8.17
N ALA A 83 -1.67 -20.99 -8.73
CA ALA A 83 -2.71 -21.42 -9.67
C ALA A 83 -2.12 -22.06 -10.94
N HIS A 84 -1.06 -21.48 -11.49
CA HIS A 84 -0.35 -22.03 -12.64
C HIS A 84 0.27 -23.40 -12.32
N PHE A 85 0.90 -23.54 -11.15
CA PHE A 85 1.46 -24.80 -10.69
C PHE A 85 0.38 -25.90 -10.51
N ILE A 86 -0.76 -25.55 -9.90
CA ILE A 86 -1.90 -26.46 -9.73
C ILE A 86 -2.44 -26.93 -11.08
N HIS A 87 -2.56 -26.03 -12.07
CA HIS A 87 -3.01 -26.40 -13.41
C HIS A 87 -2.06 -27.40 -14.09
N ILE A 88 -0.74 -27.21 -13.96
CA ILE A 88 0.25 -28.15 -14.52
C ILE A 88 0.10 -29.52 -13.88
N ILE A 89 0.09 -29.60 -12.55
CA ILE A 89 -0.02 -30.89 -11.84
C ILE A 89 -1.35 -31.58 -12.17
N THR A 90 -2.45 -30.83 -12.15
CA THR A 90 -3.77 -31.38 -12.47
C THR A 90 -3.80 -31.91 -13.91
N GLY A 91 -3.18 -31.20 -14.85
CA GLY A 91 -3.03 -31.65 -16.23
C GLY A 91 -2.29 -32.99 -16.34
N VAL A 92 -1.15 -33.13 -15.65
CA VAL A 92 -0.38 -34.38 -15.60
C VAL A 92 -1.16 -35.51 -14.91
N ALA A 93 -1.81 -35.22 -13.78
CA ALA A 93 -2.59 -36.19 -13.01
C ALA A 93 -3.76 -36.76 -13.83
N VAL A 94 -4.50 -35.90 -14.53
CA VAL A 94 -5.61 -36.31 -15.40
C VAL A 94 -5.08 -37.08 -16.61
N PHE A 95 -3.99 -36.62 -17.23
CA PHE A 95 -3.39 -37.32 -18.37
C PHE A 95 -2.96 -38.75 -18.00
N LEU A 96 -2.27 -38.93 -16.88
CA LEU A 96 -1.88 -40.24 -16.37
C LEU A 96 -3.10 -41.06 -15.96
N GLY A 97 -4.04 -40.47 -15.23
CA GLY A 97 -5.26 -41.15 -14.79
C GLY A 97 -6.06 -41.73 -15.95
N VAL A 98 -6.35 -40.92 -16.97
CA VAL A 98 -7.10 -41.37 -18.16
C VAL A 98 -6.31 -42.39 -18.98
N SER A 99 -5.01 -42.20 -19.15
CA SER A 99 -4.16 -43.14 -19.89
C SER A 99 -4.16 -44.53 -19.24
N PHE A 100 -3.96 -44.60 -17.92
CA PHE A 100 -3.98 -45.86 -17.18
C PHE A 100 -5.39 -46.46 -17.09
N PHE A 101 -6.44 -45.63 -17.03
CA PHE A 101 -7.81 -46.10 -17.11
C PHE A 101 -8.08 -46.84 -18.43
N ILE A 102 -7.68 -46.25 -19.57
CA ILE A 102 -7.83 -46.91 -20.89
C ILE A 102 -7.03 -48.21 -20.95
N ILE A 103 -5.80 -48.22 -20.42
CA ILE A 103 -4.96 -49.43 -20.37
C ILE A 103 -5.61 -50.52 -19.51
N ALA A 104 -6.21 -50.17 -18.37
CA ALA A 104 -6.92 -51.12 -17.50
C ALA A 104 -8.11 -51.78 -18.23
N PHE A 105 -8.84 -51.02 -19.04
CA PHE A 105 -9.90 -51.59 -19.90
C PHE A 105 -9.35 -52.53 -20.96
N ILE A 106 -8.24 -52.18 -21.62
CA ILE A 106 -7.60 -53.04 -22.63
C ILE A 106 -7.10 -54.36 -22.02
N LEU A 107 -6.60 -54.32 -20.78
CA LEU A 107 -6.14 -55.50 -20.04
C LEU A 107 -7.30 -56.37 -19.49
N GLY A 108 -8.55 -55.94 -19.64
CA GLY A 108 -9.72 -56.70 -19.22
C GLY A 108 -10.06 -56.60 -17.73
N TYR A 109 -9.60 -55.56 -17.04
CA TYR A 109 -10.01 -55.31 -15.65
C TYR A 109 -11.51 -54.98 -15.56
N TYR A 110 -12.14 -55.32 -14.44
CA TYR A 110 -13.52 -54.94 -14.17
C TYR A 110 -13.62 -53.41 -14.00
N TRP A 111 -14.73 -52.82 -14.45
CA TRP A 111 -14.88 -51.35 -14.49
C TRP A 111 -14.74 -50.69 -13.11
N LEU A 112 -15.15 -51.36 -12.03
CA LEU A 112 -14.92 -50.85 -10.67
C LEU A 112 -13.43 -50.77 -10.33
N ASP A 113 -12.64 -51.78 -10.70
CA ASP A 113 -11.20 -51.80 -10.43
C ASP A 113 -10.49 -50.68 -11.20
N ALA A 114 -10.89 -50.45 -12.46
CA ALA A 114 -10.36 -49.36 -13.28
C ALA A 114 -10.65 -47.97 -12.65
N VAL A 115 -11.85 -47.78 -12.08
CA VAL A 115 -12.21 -46.53 -11.38
C VAL A 115 -11.40 -46.38 -10.07
N ILE A 116 -11.19 -47.46 -9.33
CA ILE A 116 -10.35 -47.45 -8.12
C ILE A 116 -8.90 -47.05 -8.46
N PHE A 117 -8.34 -47.59 -9.55
CA PHE A 117 -7.02 -47.19 -10.03
C PHE A 117 -6.97 -45.73 -10.47
N LEU A 118 -7.99 -45.24 -11.18
CA LEU A 118 -8.08 -43.83 -11.59
C LEU A 118 -8.05 -42.89 -10.37
N ILE A 119 -8.88 -43.14 -9.37
CA ILE A 119 -8.92 -42.34 -8.13
C ILE A 119 -7.56 -42.43 -7.41
N GLY A 120 -6.97 -43.62 -7.33
CA GLY A 120 -5.66 -43.82 -6.71
C GLY A 120 -4.55 -43.01 -7.38
N ILE A 121 -4.53 -42.97 -8.72
CA ILE A 121 -3.55 -42.17 -9.49
C ILE A 121 -3.78 -40.67 -9.28
N ILE A 122 -5.03 -40.22 -9.29
CA ILE A 122 -5.33 -38.80 -9.08
C ILE A 122 -4.88 -38.37 -7.67
N VAL A 123 -5.29 -39.09 -6.63
CA VAL A 123 -4.90 -38.77 -5.24
C VAL A 123 -3.39 -38.82 -5.06
N ALA A 124 -2.71 -39.81 -5.64
CA ALA A 124 -1.25 -39.92 -5.54
C ALA A 124 -0.49 -38.74 -6.19
N ASN A 125 -1.10 -38.02 -7.14
CA ASN A 125 -0.49 -36.88 -7.83
C ASN A 125 -0.93 -35.52 -7.28
N VAL A 126 -1.99 -35.45 -6.47
CA VAL A 126 -2.44 -34.20 -5.86
C VAL A 126 -1.53 -33.90 -4.66
N PRO A 127 -0.86 -32.73 -4.59
CA PRO A 127 0.03 -32.42 -3.48
C PRO A 127 -0.76 -31.81 -2.32
N GLU A 128 -1.34 -32.64 -1.45
CA GLU A 128 -2.22 -32.17 -0.36
C GLU A 128 -1.48 -31.28 0.66
N GLY A 129 -0.16 -31.43 0.76
CA GLY A 129 0.70 -30.65 1.65
C GLY A 129 1.18 -29.30 1.10
N LEU A 130 0.96 -29.01 -0.19
CA LEU A 130 1.56 -27.82 -0.82
C LEU A 130 1.05 -26.51 -0.21
N LEU A 131 -0.28 -26.33 -0.15
CA LEU A 131 -0.87 -25.08 0.34
C LEU A 131 -0.52 -24.84 1.82
N ALA A 132 -0.48 -25.91 2.62
CA ALA A 132 -0.11 -25.83 4.03
C ALA A 132 1.36 -25.41 4.20
N THR A 133 2.28 -26.02 3.45
CA THR A 133 3.71 -25.69 3.53
C THR A 133 4.00 -24.27 3.07
N VAL A 134 3.38 -23.81 1.98
CA VAL A 134 3.49 -22.41 1.51
C VAL A 134 3.01 -21.43 2.58
N THR A 135 1.85 -21.68 3.18
CA THR A 135 1.29 -20.82 4.23
C THR A 135 2.21 -20.75 5.45
N VAL A 136 2.78 -21.88 5.88
CA VAL A 136 3.74 -21.93 7.00
C VAL A 136 5.02 -21.15 6.65
N CYS A 137 5.56 -21.32 5.44
CA CYS A 137 6.73 -20.59 4.97
C CYS A 137 6.49 -19.06 4.95
N LEU A 138 5.35 -18.61 4.43
CA LEU A 138 4.98 -17.19 4.43
C LEU A 138 4.79 -16.66 5.86
N THR A 139 4.15 -17.43 6.73
CA THR A 139 3.94 -17.06 8.14
C THR A 139 5.26 -16.90 8.90
N LEU A 140 6.21 -17.83 8.71
CA LEU A 140 7.53 -17.72 9.32
C LEU A 140 8.29 -16.49 8.82
N THR A 141 8.14 -16.16 7.54
CA THR A 141 8.77 -14.98 6.93
C THR A 141 8.14 -13.68 7.44
N ALA A 142 6.81 -13.61 7.50
CA ALA A 142 6.08 -12.50 8.11
C ALA A 142 6.47 -12.28 9.58
N LYS A 143 6.64 -13.37 10.34
CA LYS A 143 7.13 -13.30 11.73
C LYS A 143 8.55 -12.75 11.82
N ARG A 144 9.43 -13.08 10.87
CA ARG A 144 10.79 -12.52 10.80
C ARG A 144 10.78 -11.03 10.43
N MET A 145 9.87 -10.59 9.56
CA MET A 145 9.67 -9.18 9.22
C MET A 145 9.12 -8.37 10.39
N ALA A 146 8.15 -8.93 11.13
CA ALA A 146 7.58 -8.28 12.31
C ALA A 146 8.62 -8.04 13.41
N LYS A 147 9.59 -8.96 13.59
CA LYS A 147 10.73 -8.75 14.50
C LYS A 147 11.63 -7.57 14.12
N LYS A 148 11.54 -7.07 12.89
CA LYS A 148 12.25 -5.89 12.39
C LYS A 148 11.31 -4.68 12.23
N ASN A 149 10.22 -4.63 13.01
CA ASN A 149 9.21 -3.56 12.98
C ASN A 149 8.47 -3.40 11.63
N CYS A 150 8.47 -4.43 10.77
CA CYS A 150 7.69 -4.46 9.55
C CYS A 150 6.48 -5.38 9.73
N LEU A 151 5.32 -4.78 10.02
CA LEU A 151 4.06 -5.52 10.22
C LEU A 151 3.42 -5.89 8.89
N VAL A 152 3.22 -7.19 8.66
CA VAL A 152 2.55 -7.73 7.49
C VAL A 152 1.10 -8.07 7.84
N LYS A 153 0.13 -7.42 7.17
CA LYS A 153 -1.30 -7.71 7.36
C LYS A 153 -1.80 -8.86 6.46
N ASN A 154 -1.27 -8.96 5.24
CA ASN A 154 -1.60 -9.99 4.26
C ASN A 154 -0.35 -10.83 3.98
N LEU A 155 -0.39 -12.14 4.21
CA LEU A 155 0.79 -13.01 4.08
C LEU A 155 1.39 -13.02 2.66
N GLU A 156 0.54 -12.89 1.64
CA GLU A 156 0.97 -12.85 0.23
C GLU A 156 1.81 -11.60 -0.10
N ALA A 157 1.63 -10.50 0.65
CA ALA A 157 2.38 -9.27 0.43
C ALA A 157 3.88 -9.43 0.70
N VAL A 158 4.27 -10.43 1.50
CA VAL A 158 5.67 -10.78 1.76
C VAL A 158 6.41 -11.13 0.48
N GLU A 159 5.78 -11.93 -0.38
CA GLU A 159 6.34 -12.32 -1.67
C GLU A 159 6.22 -11.18 -2.68
N THR A 160 5.08 -10.47 -2.68
CA THR A 160 4.86 -9.34 -3.58
C THR A 160 6.01 -8.33 -3.48
N LEU A 161 6.44 -7.98 -2.26
CA LEU A 161 7.57 -7.07 -2.04
C LEU A 161 8.89 -7.57 -2.68
N GLY A 162 9.12 -8.88 -2.70
CA GLY A 162 10.29 -9.48 -3.36
C GLY A 162 10.22 -9.48 -4.89
N SER A 163 9.00 -9.50 -5.44
CA SER A 163 8.73 -9.44 -6.89
C SER A 163 8.54 -8.01 -7.43
N THR A 164 8.53 -7.00 -6.54
CA THR A 164 8.29 -5.60 -6.93
C THR A 164 9.38 -5.07 -7.85
N SER A 165 8.99 -4.58 -9.02
CA SER A 165 9.88 -3.95 -10.01
C SER A 165 9.85 -2.42 -9.97
N THR A 166 8.84 -1.81 -9.34
CA THR A 166 8.68 -0.36 -9.27
C THR A 166 8.09 0.02 -7.91
N ILE A 167 8.71 1.01 -7.25
CA ILE A 167 8.26 1.55 -5.97
C ILE A 167 7.72 2.96 -6.21
N CYS A 168 6.41 3.13 -5.98
CA CYS A 168 5.79 4.44 -5.90
C CYS A 168 5.81 4.89 -4.44
N SER A 169 6.60 5.89 -4.10
CA SER A 169 6.69 6.42 -2.74
C SER A 169 6.04 7.80 -2.68
N ASP A 170 5.28 8.04 -1.62
CA ASP A 170 4.91 9.39 -1.24
C ASP A 170 6.15 10.15 -0.72
N LYS A 171 6.14 11.48 -0.83
CA LYS A 171 7.23 12.34 -0.38
C LYS A 171 7.07 12.66 1.10
N THR A 172 5.99 13.35 1.45
CA THR A 172 5.81 13.94 2.79
C THR A 172 5.42 12.87 3.80
N GLY A 173 6.21 12.72 4.87
CA GLY A 173 5.97 11.71 5.90
C GLY A 173 6.32 10.27 5.51
N THR A 174 6.83 10.06 4.29
CA THR A 174 7.37 8.75 3.85
C THR A 174 8.86 8.85 3.51
N LEU A 175 9.25 9.74 2.57
CA LEU A 175 10.66 10.02 2.28
C LEU A 175 11.22 11.11 3.19
N THR A 176 10.39 12.09 3.54
CA THR A 176 10.74 13.17 4.48
C THR A 176 10.20 12.86 5.88
N GLN A 177 10.84 13.43 6.90
CA GLN A 177 10.40 13.30 8.30
C GLN A 177 9.10 14.06 8.62
N ASN A 178 8.47 14.72 7.64
CA ASN A 178 7.34 15.64 7.84
C ASN A 178 7.60 16.68 8.95
N ARG A 179 8.84 17.19 8.99
CA ARG A 179 9.30 18.19 9.96
C ARG A 179 10.15 19.24 9.23
N MET A 180 9.82 20.51 9.45
CA MET A 180 10.62 21.61 8.92
C MET A 180 11.93 21.73 9.71
N THR A 181 13.05 21.58 9.02
CA THR A 181 14.40 21.65 9.58
C THR A 181 15.23 22.64 8.77
N VAL A 182 15.97 23.52 9.45
CA VAL A 182 16.88 24.46 8.79
C VAL A 182 17.99 23.66 8.12
N ALA A 183 18.15 23.81 6.80
CA ALA A 183 19.17 23.09 6.04
C ALA A 183 20.35 23.97 5.62
N HIS A 184 20.12 25.27 5.40
CA HIS A 184 21.14 26.18 4.91
C HIS A 184 21.03 27.54 5.60
N MET A 185 22.19 28.16 5.85
CA MET A 185 22.33 29.53 6.35
C MET A 185 23.20 30.32 5.38
N TRP A 186 22.83 31.56 5.09
CA TRP A 186 23.63 32.45 4.26
C TRP A 186 24.08 33.67 5.07
N PHE A 187 25.39 33.80 5.27
CA PHE A 187 26.03 34.94 5.91
C PHE A 187 27.47 35.08 5.41
N ASP A 188 28.06 36.27 5.53
CA ASP A 188 29.40 36.59 5.04
C ASP A 188 29.65 36.20 3.57
N ASN A 189 28.61 36.35 2.74
CA ASN A 189 28.61 35.97 1.32
C ASN A 189 28.97 34.48 1.08
N LYS A 190 28.64 33.61 2.03
CA LYS A 190 28.87 32.16 1.99
C LYS A 190 27.61 31.40 2.42
N ILE A 191 27.43 30.21 1.85
CA ILE A 191 26.37 29.28 2.24
C ILE A 191 26.98 28.24 3.19
N PHE A 192 26.34 28.04 4.33
CA PHE A 192 26.67 27.03 5.32
C PHE A 192 25.54 26.01 5.39
N GLU A 193 25.88 24.72 5.31
CA GLU A 193 24.93 23.62 5.50
C GLU A 193 24.75 23.35 7.00
N ALA A 194 23.49 23.25 7.43
CA ALA A 194 23.13 22.91 8.81
C ALA A 194 22.90 21.40 8.95
N ASP A 195 23.12 20.86 10.15
CA ASP A 195 22.87 19.46 10.43
C ASP A 195 21.35 19.17 10.47
N THR A 196 20.89 18.39 9.49
CA THR A 196 19.48 17.98 9.36
C THR A 196 19.20 16.59 9.94
N SER A 197 20.13 15.98 10.67
CA SER A 197 19.91 14.68 11.31
C SER A 197 18.98 14.77 12.52
N ASP A 198 18.30 13.66 12.86
CA ASP A 198 17.35 13.59 13.98
C ASP A 198 18.03 13.72 15.36
N ASP A 199 19.30 13.32 15.46
CA ASP A 199 20.08 13.31 16.71
C ASP A 199 20.77 14.67 16.95
N GLN A 200 19.98 15.72 17.17
CA GLN A 200 20.51 17.03 17.60
C GLN A 200 20.91 17.07 19.10
N SER A 201 21.44 15.98 19.65
CA SER A 201 21.98 15.99 21.01
C SER A 201 23.40 16.55 21.02
N SER A 202 23.53 17.79 21.50
CA SER A 202 24.75 18.33 22.13
C SER A 202 26.04 18.40 21.30
N LYS A 203 26.01 19.06 20.15
CA LYS A 203 27.18 19.80 19.66
C LYS A 203 26.77 21.24 19.36
N LEU A 204 26.55 22.03 20.41
CA LEU A 204 26.74 23.46 20.25
C LEU A 204 28.23 23.65 19.94
N ASP A 205 28.55 24.05 18.71
CA ASP A 205 29.84 24.65 18.44
C ASP A 205 29.98 25.87 19.37
N PRO A 206 31.00 25.92 20.25
CA PRO A 206 31.20 27.03 21.18
C PRO A 206 31.52 28.37 20.49
N HIS A 207 31.52 28.40 19.15
CA HIS A 207 31.72 29.59 18.32
C HIS A 207 30.45 30.14 17.67
N LEU A 208 29.31 29.43 17.71
CA LEU A 208 28.02 29.98 17.27
C LEU A 208 27.24 30.56 18.46
N ASN A 209 27.70 31.72 18.93
CA ASN A 209 26.84 32.63 19.70
C ASN A 209 25.96 33.40 18.71
N PHE A 210 24.75 32.90 18.44
CA PHE A 210 23.70 33.77 17.92
C PHE A 210 23.16 34.64 19.06
N ILE A 211 23.11 35.94 18.81
CA ILE A 211 22.43 36.95 19.65
C ILE A 211 20.93 36.67 19.65
#